data_AF-A0AAV3JBX8-F1
#
_entry.id   AF-A0AAV3JBX8-F1
#
_cell.length_a   1.000
_cell.length_b   1.000
_cell.length_c   1.000
_cell.angle_alpha   90.00
_cell.angle_beta   90.00
_cell.angle_gamma   90.00
#
_symmetry.space_group_name_H-M   'P 1'
#
loop_
_entity.id
_entity.type
_entity.pdbx_description
1 polymer ?
#
loop_
_entity_poly.entity_id
_entity_poly.type
_entity_poly.pdbx_seq_one_letter_code
_entity_poly.pdbx_strand_id
1 'polypeptide(L)'
;MNFLFLCILLSALWKDSEVENLKVLSRSFSFLFILSLIHHSISKTFQFLSIGYLTKISGFSNVDQNTGVGRVSGLPSSLLSLGTISFLAIPGTTGFLSEATFVKLVAGVLEIPGQSAILVLPLLILVSSGLVLGAAGHLRIFLGMVLSRPRTGWSENKPFRSVFYSIFLSGALILVVSFGISAYALYYSPTTEWLDEQWYRSLAIVNFVGLGMIVFVGIIGFRTKIAKRKLWDCGGNYGGADVAVPSDGISDPLFPSLGRYFTNEEGNSRLDEGILQGIIKFLNTFKTRVNEADEESISINLAFSSVTVVVLLFVIIGLKLTEGDLWKLFLNTLIR
;
A
#
# COMPACT_ATOMS: atom_id res chain seq x y z
N MET A 1 3.98 0.73 -0.38
CA MET A 1 5.35 1.10 0.02
C MET A 1 5.40 1.76 1.39
N ASN A 2 4.65 2.83 1.67
CA ASN A 2 4.69 3.51 2.98
C ASN A 2 4.47 2.57 4.18
N PHE A 3 3.53 1.64 4.07
CA PHE A 3 3.28 0.61 5.10
C PHE A 3 4.47 -0.34 5.34
N LEU A 4 5.18 -0.74 4.29
CA LEU A 4 6.35 -1.62 4.40
C LEU A 4 7.52 -0.91 5.08
N PHE A 5 7.76 0.35 4.71
CA PHE A 5 8.79 1.17 5.34
C PHE A 5 8.47 1.43 6.81
N LEU A 6 7.20 1.64 7.15
CA LEU A 6 6.78 1.76 8.55
C LEU A 6 7.15 0.51 9.36
N CYS A 7 6.83 -0.69 8.84
CA CYS A 7 7.12 -1.93 9.55
C CYS A 7 8.63 -2.12 9.79
N ILE A 8 9.47 -1.83 8.78
CA ILE A 8 10.94 -1.87 8.95
C ILE A 8 11.39 -0.83 9.98
N LEU A 9 10.89 0.42 9.88
CA LEU A 9 11.30 1.51 10.75
C LEU A 9 10.98 1.19 12.22
N LEU A 10 9.76 0.75 12.52
CA LEU A 10 9.36 0.36 13.87
C LEU A 10 10.13 -0.85 14.37
N SER A 11 10.40 -1.81 13.50
CA SER A 11 11.24 -2.96 13.85
C SER A 11 12.66 -2.54 14.20
N ALA A 12 13.27 -1.65 13.42
CA ALA A 12 14.62 -1.15 13.65
C ALA A 12 14.70 -0.29 14.94
N LEU A 13 13.70 0.55 15.19
CA LEU A 13 13.68 1.47 16.33
C LEU A 13 13.66 0.75 17.68
N TRP A 14 13.03 -0.43 17.76
CA TRP A 14 12.89 -1.19 19.00
C TRP A 14 13.77 -2.45 19.09
N LYS A 15 14.65 -2.68 18.11
CA LYS A 15 15.48 -3.89 18.04
C LYS A 15 16.38 -4.05 19.27
N ASP A 16 17.00 -2.96 19.70
CA ASP A 16 17.98 -2.91 20.79
C ASP A 16 17.41 -2.25 22.06
N SER A 17 16.08 -2.24 22.20
CA SER A 17 15.42 -1.66 23.37
C SER A 17 15.66 -2.51 24.63
N GLU A 18 15.89 -1.84 25.77
CA GLU A 18 16.01 -2.49 27.08
C GLU A 18 14.67 -3.05 27.60
N VAL A 19 13.54 -2.58 27.06
CA VAL A 19 12.20 -3.04 27.44
C VAL A 19 11.83 -4.28 26.61
N GLU A 20 11.68 -5.42 27.27
CA GLU A 20 11.40 -6.72 26.60
C GLU A 20 10.16 -6.66 25.70
N ASN A 21 9.09 -5.97 26.14
CA ASN A 21 7.87 -5.79 25.35
C ASN A 21 8.14 -5.07 24.00
N LEU A 22 9.01 -4.06 23.98
CA LEU A 22 9.38 -3.35 22.75
C LEU A 22 10.22 -4.24 21.83
N LYS A 23 11.08 -5.08 22.40
CA LYS A 23 11.89 -6.04 21.65
C LYS A 23 11.06 -7.15 20.99
N VAL A 24 10.05 -7.66 21.70
CA VAL A 24 9.05 -8.58 21.14
C VAL A 24 8.26 -7.92 20.00
N LEU A 25 7.88 -6.66 20.20
CA LEU A 25 7.16 -5.88 19.19
C LEU A 25 8.02 -5.63 17.94
N SER A 26 9.32 -5.39 18.10
CA SER A 26 10.29 -5.28 17.00
C SER A 26 10.29 -6.53 16.11
N ARG A 27 10.38 -7.73 16.71
CA ARG A 27 10.34 -9.01 15.98
C ARG A 27 9.00 -9.19 15.25
N SER A 28 7.92 -8.82 15.92
CA SER A 28 6.56 -8.90 15.36
C SER A 28 6.37 -7.98 14.15
N PHE A 29 6.88 -6.75 14.20
CA PHE A 29 6.86 -5.83 13.04
C PHE A 29 7.76 -6.30 11.90
N SER A 30 8.88 -6.96 12.19
CA SER A 30 9.71 -7.64 11.18
C SER A 30 8.96 -8.77 10.47
N PHE A 31 8.23 -9.60 11.22
CA PHE A 31 7.37 -10.63 10.64
C PHE A 31 6.25 -10.02 9.80
N LEU A 32 5.58 -8.98 10.31
CA LEU A 32 4.56 -8.25 9.57
C LEU A 32 5.12 -7.67 8.26
N PHE A 33 6.35 -7.14 8.26
CA PHE A 33 6.99 -6.67 7.04
C PHE A 33 7.09 -7.78 5.99
N ILE A 34 7.55 -8.97 6.35
CA ILE A 34 7.69 -10.11 5.42
C ILE A 34 6.31 -10.53 4.90
N LEU A 35 5.32 -10.68 5.78
CA LEU A 35 3.93 -11.00 5.44
C LEU A 35 3.36 -9.99 4.44
N SER A 36 3.54 -8.70 4.75
CA SER A 36 3.09 -7.58 3.93
C SER A 36 3.79 -7.52 2.58
N LEU A 37 5.09 -7.85 2.53
CA LEU A 37 5.88 -7.86 1.30
C LEU A 37 5.41 -8.96 0.36
N ILE A 38 5.17 -10.16 0.89
CA ILE A 38 4.59 -11.28 0.15
C ILE A 38 3.21 -10.90 -0.41
N HIS A 39 2.33 -10.38 0.45
CA HIS A 39 1.01 -9.91 0.05
C HIS A 39 1.09 -8.85 -1.05
N HIS A 40 1.89 -7.80 -0.83
CA HIS A 40 2.02 -6.67 -1.74
C HIS A 40 2.53 -7.13 -3.10
N SER A 41 3.56 -7.98 -3.13
CA SER A 41 4.16 -8.48 -4.36
C SER A 41 3.16 -9.29 -5.18
N ILE A 42 2.52 -10.29 -4.57
CA ILE A 42 1.59 -11.17 -5.28
C ILE A 42 0.33 -10.41 -5.71
N SER A 43 -0.27 -9.64 -4.80
CA SER A 43 -1.51 -8.91 -5.06
C SER A 43 -1.31 -7.82 -6.12
N LYS A 44 -0.23 -7.04 -6.05
CA LYS A 44 0.05 -6.00 -7.06
C LYS A 44 0.39 -6.59 -8.41
N THR A 45 1.17 -7.66 -8.48
CA THR A 45 1.44 -8.36 -9.75
C THR A 45 0.15 -8.84 -10.41
N PHE A 46 -0.75 -9.47 -9.64
CA PHE A 46 -2.07 -9.86 -10.15
C PHE A 46 -2.88 -8.65 -10.64
N GLN A 47 -2.96 -7.58 -9.85
CA GLN A 47 -3.72 -6.38 -10.17
C GLN A 47 -3.21 -5.71 -11.46
N PHE A 48 -1.89 -5.47 -11.58
CA PHE A 48 -1.32 -4.87 -12.79
C PHE A 48 -1.52 -5.74 -14.03
N LEU A 49 -1.35 -7.06 -13.89
CA LEU A 49 -1.56 -7.98 -15.01
C LEU A 49 -3.03 -8.03 -15.45
N SER A 50 -3.96 -8.08 -14.49
CA SER A 50 -5.39 -8.09 -14.74
C SER A 50 -5.88 -6.79 -15.38
N ILE A 51 -5.48 -5.63 -14.85
CA ILE A 51 -5.83 -4.32 -15.40
C ILE A 51 -5.19 -4.13 -16.77
N GLY A 52 -3.91 -4.49 -16.94
CA GLY A 52 -3.22 -4.45 -18.24
C GLY A 52 -3.87 -5.32 -19.30
N TYR A 53 -4.40 -6.48 -18.92
CA TYR A 53 -5.19 -7.32 -19.82
C TYR A 53 -6.50 -6.65 -20.23
N LEU A 54 -7.22 -6.03 -19.28
CA LEU A 54 -8.46 -5.32 -19.55
C LEU A 54 -8.24 -4.06 -20.42
N THR A 55 -7.20 -3.27 -20.16
CA THR A 55 -6.84 -2.09 -20.97
C THR A 55 -6.39 -2.49 -22.38
N LYS A 56 -5.74 -3.65 -22.52
CA LYS A 56 -5.38 -4.17 -23.85
C LYS A 56 -6.61 -4.56 -24.66
N ILE A 57 -7.62 -5.15 -24.02
CA ILE A 57 -8.90 -5.50 -24.67
C ILE A 57 -9.65 -4.24 -25.10
N SER A 58 -9.74 -3.25 -24.22
CA SER A 58 -10.48 -2.04 -24.52
C SER A 58 -9.78 -1.16 -25.57
N GLY A 59 -8.45 -1.13 -25.55
CA GLY A 59 -7.63 -0.19 -26.32
C GLY A 59 -7.48 1.18 -25.64
N PHE A 60 -8.00 1.35 -24.42
CA PHE A 60 -7.97 2.61 -23.68
C PHE A 60 -7.28 2.46 -22.33
N SER A 61 -6.57 3.51 -21.90
CA SER A 61 -5.92 3.58 -20.58
C SER A 61 -6.84 4.17 -19.50
N ASN A 62 -7.83 4.98 -19.88
CA ASN A 62 -8.72 5.65 -18.93
C ASN A 62 -9.78 4.68 -18.35
N VAL A 63 -9.95 4.71 -17.03
CA VAL A 63 -10.89 3.86 -16.27
C VAL A 63 -12.33 4.05 -16.75
N ASP A 64 -12.79 5.28 -17.02
CA ASP A 64 -14.17 5.54 -17.46
C ASP A 64 -14.42 5.11 -18.92
N GLN A 65 -13.36 5.10 -19.73
CA GLN A 65 -13.40 4.51 -21.06
C GLN A 65 -13.43 2.99 -21.03
N ASN A 66 -12.95 2.38 -19.94
CA ASN A 66 -12.89 0.94 -19.71
C ASN A 66 -14.10 0.38 -18.96
N THR A 67 -15.19 1.14 -18.86
CA THR A 67 -16.37 0.76 -18.07
C THR A 67 -16.96 -0.57 -18.54
N GLY A 68 -17.07 -1.53 -17.60
CA GLY A 68 -17.64 -2.86 -17.81
C GLY A 68 -16.84 -3.82 -18.70
N VAL A 69 -15.61 -3.48 -19.08
CA VAL A 69 -14.73 -4.34 -19.91
C VAL A 69 -14.52 -5.73 -19.32
N GLY A 70 -14.51 -5.87 -17.97
CA GLY A 70 -14.36 -7.16 -17.30
C GLY A 70 -15.45 -8.16 -17.69
N ARG A 71 -16.66 -7.71 -18.01
CA ARG A 71 -17.78 -8.60 -18.41
C ARG A 71 -17.62 -9.18 -19.82
N VAL A 72 -16.85 -8.52 -20.68
CA VAL A 72 -16.58 -8.97 -22.06
C VAL A 72 -15.20 -9.62 -22.19
N SER A 73 -14.38 -9.55 -21.14
CA SER A 73 -12.99 -10.00 -21.14
C SER A 73 -12.80 -11.52 -21.25
N GLY A 74 -13.84 -12.31 -21.00
CA GLY A 74 -13.75 -13.77 -20.90
C GLY A 74 -13.14 -14.27 -19.59
N LEU A 75 -12.63 -13.38 -18.72
CA LEU A 75 -12.24 -13.71 -17.36
C LEU A 75 -13.46 -13.68 -16.44
N PRO A 76 -13.56 -14.62 -15.48
CA PRO A 76 -14.63 -14.60 -14.51
C PRO A 76 -14.46 -13.42 -13.55
N SER A 77 -15.56 -12.72 -13.25
CA SER A 77 -15.54 -11.56 -12.34
C SER A 77 -15.05 -11.92 -10.94
N SER A 78 -15.26 -13.17 -10.49
CA SER A 78 -14.72 -13.69 -9.23
C SER A 78 -13.19 -13.69 -9.20
N LEU A 79 -12.54 -14.14 -10.29
CA LEU A 79 -11.08 -14.06 -10.43
C LEU A 79 -10.62 -12.61 -10.43
N LEU A 80 -11.23 -11.75 -11.26
CA LEU A 80 -10.89 -10.32 -11.32
C LEU A 80 -11.09 -9.61 -9.98
N SER A 81 -11.98 -10.11 -9.12
CA SER A 81 -12.22 -9.55 -7.80
C SER A 81 -11.14 -9.90 -6.77
N LEU A 82 -10.33 -10.94 -6.99
CA LEU A 82 -9.35 -11.41 -5.99
C LEU A 82 -8.34 -10.32 -5.62
N GLY A 83 -7.91 -9.50 -6.58
CA GLY A 83 -7.02 -8.37 -6.32
C GLY A 83 -7.65 -7.33 -5.39
N THR A 84 -8.94 -7.04 -5.58
CA THR A 84 -9.70 -6.08 -4.77
C THR A 84 -10.03 -6.65 -3.39
N ILE A 85 -10.50 -7.90 -3.32
CA ILE A 85 -10.79 -8.62 -2.07
C ILE A 85 -9.53 -8.72 -1.20
N SER A 86 -8.39 -9.03 -1.82
CA SER A 86 -7.10 -9.10 -1.15
C SER A 86 -6.65 -7.74 -0.62
N PHE A 87 -6.84 -6.67 -1.39
CA PHE A 87 -6.51 -5.32 -0.93
C PHE A 87 -7.47 -4.80 0.16
N LEU A 88 -8.75 -5.16 0.10
CA LEU A 88 -9.77 -4.79 1.10
C LEU A 88 -9.62 -5.56 2.42
N ALA A 89 -8.55 -6.35 2.57
CA ALA A 89 -8.31 -7.17 3.74
C ALA A 89 -9.51 -8.05 4.12
N ILE A 90 -10.21 -8.61 3.13
CA ILE A 90 -11.32 -9.53 3.39
C ILE A 90 -10.77 -10.88 3.87
N PRO A 91 -11.36 -11.50 4.91
CA PRO A 91 -10.97 -12.83 5.38
C PRO A 91 -10.89 -13.85 4.24
N GLY A 92 -9.81 -14.63 4.25
CA GLY A 92 -9.46 -15.57 3.18
C GLY A 92 -8.36 -15.09 2.25
N THR A 93 -7.74 -13.95 2.54
CA THR A 93 -6.65 -13.37 1.75
C THR A 93 -5.45 -13.02 2.61
N THR A 94 -4.28 -12.90 1.97
CA THR A 94 -3.06 -12.46 2.67
C THR A 94 -3.15 -11.03 3.17
N GLY A 95 -3.97 -10.18 2.55
CA GLY A 95 -4.19 -8.81 3.00
C GLY A 95 -4.90 -8.75 4.35
N PHE A 96 -5.90 -9.61 4.57
CA PHE A 96 -6.55 -9.74 5.87
C PHE A 96 -5.56 -10.10 6.98
N LEU A 97 -4.73 -11.12 6.76
CA LEU A 97 -3.72 -11.53 7.72
C LEU A 97 -2.75 -10.38 8.04
N SER A 98 -2.31 -9.66 7.01
CA SER A 98 -1.39 -8.52 7.15
C SER A 98 -2.02 -7.37 7.95
N GLU A 99 -3.20 -6.89 7.56
CA GLU A 99 -3.82 -5.74 8.19
C GLU A 99 -4.36 -6.05 9.59
N ALA A 100 -4.93 -7.25 9.81
CA ALA A 100 -5.36 -7.66 11.15
C ALA A 100 -4.17 -7.82 12.11
N THR A 101 -3.05 -8.34 11.61
CA THR A 101 -1.79 -8.37 12.39
C THR A 101 -1.32 -6.96 12.71
N PHE A 102 -1.35 -6.04 11.74
CA PHE A 102 -1.01 -4.64 11.97
C PHE A 102 -1.87 -4.01 13.08
N VAL A 103 -3.20 -4.18 13.04
CA VAL A 103 -4.10 -3.64 14.08
C VAL A 103 -3.74 -4.18 15.46
N LYS A 104 -3.44 -5.47 15.59
CA LYS A 104 -3.00 -6.06 16.85
C LYS A 104 -1.68 -5.48 17.35
N LEU A 105 -0.69 -5.32 16.46
CA LEU A 105 0.60 -4.74 16.85
C LEU A 105 0.46 -3.27 17.24
N VAL A 106 -0.41 -2.52 16.57
CA VAL A 106 -0.74 -1.14 16.93
C VAL A 106 -1.38 -1.06 18.31
N ALA A 107 -2.33 -1.93 18.63
CA ALA A 107 -2.89 -2.00 19.98
C ALA A 107 -1.79 -2.26 21.02
N GLY A 108 -0.86 -3.17 20.73
CA GLY A 108 0.31 -3.43 21.58
C GLY A 108 1.24 -2.22 21.75
N VAL A 109 1.42 -1.37 20.72
CA VAL A 109 2.17 -0.10 20.85
C VAL A 109 1.49 0.83 21.86
N LEU A 110 0.16 0.94 21.77
CA LEU A 110 -0.64 1.88 22.58
C LEU A 110 -0.76 1.45 24.04
N GLU A 111 -0.65 0.15 24.32
CA GLU A 111 -0.68 -0.40 25.68
C GLU A 111 0.62 -0.16 26.46
N ILE A 112 1.74 0.17 25.79
CA ILE A 112 3.02 0.42 26.45
C ILE A 112 3.04 1.85 27.02
N PRO A 113 3.10 2.03 28.36
CA PRO A 113 3.16 3.35 28.97
C PRO A 113 4.48 4.06 28.63
N GLY A 114 4.42 5.23 27.98
CA GLY A 114 5.60 6.06 27.70
C GLY A 114 5.46 7.01 26.49
N GLN A 115 6.52 7.77 26.21
CA GLN A 115 6.60 8.73 25.08
C GLN A 115 6.62 8.05 23.70
N SER A 116 6.94 6.75 23.63
CA SER A 116 7.03 5.98 22.38
C SER A 116 5.70 5.92 21.62
N ALA A 117 4.57 5.78 22.32
CA ALA A 117 3.24 5.73 21.70
C ALA A 117 2.83 7.07 21.06
N ILE A 118 3.19 8.20 21.68
CA ILE A 118 2.87 9.55 21.19
C ILE A 118 3.61 9.85 19.88
N LEU A 119 4.85 9.40 19.75
CA LEU A 119 5.66 9.60 18.54
C LEU A 119 5.15 8.78 17.34
N VAL A 120 4.57 7.60 17.61
CA VAL A 120 4.13 6.66 16.57
C VAL A 120 2.69 6.92 16.13
N LEU A 121 1.85 7.50 16.99
CA LEU A 121 0.42 7.73 16.72
C LEU A 121 0.11 8.51 15.43
N PRO A 122 0.77 9.65 15.10
CA PRO A 122 0.49 10.37 13.85
C PRO A 122 0.80 9.52 12.60
N LEU A 123 1.87 8.73 12.67
CA LEU A 123 2.30 7.85 11.59
C LEU A 123 1.32 6.69 11.37
N LEU A 124 0.73 6.18 12.45
CA LEU A 124 -0.32 5.17 12.41
C LEU A 124 -1.62 5.70 11.80
N ILE A 125 -2.04 6.92 12.16
CA ILE A 125 -3.21 7.58 11.58
C ILE A 125 -2.99 7.78 10.07
N LEU A 126 -1.80 8.23 9.68
CA LEU A 126 -1.45 8.43 8.27
C LEU A 126 -1.51 7.11 7.48
N VAL A 127 -0.95 6.02 8.01
CA VAL A 127 -1.00 4.72 7.35
C VAL A 127 -2.43 4.17 7.28
N SER A 128 -3.20 4.27 8.37
CA SER A 128 -4.57 3.78 8.43
C SER A 128 -5.48 4.52 7.44
N SER A 129 -5.36 5.84 7.34
CA SER A 129 -6.08 6.63 6.33
C SER A 129 -5.66 6.27 4.90
N GLY A 130 -4.37 6.03 4.67
CA GLY A 130 -3.85 5.52 3.39
C GLY A 130 -4.42 4.16 2.99
N LEU A 131 -4.59 3.23 3.94
CA LEU A 131 -5.22 1.92 3.68
C LEU A 131 -6.68 2.09 3.25
N VAL A 132 -7.46 2.90 3.97
CA VAL A 132 -8.87 3.16 3.66
C VAL A 132 -9.03 3.84 2.29
N LEU A 133 -8.20 4.84 1.99
CA LEU A 133 -8.23 5.52 0.68
C LEU A 133 -7.82 4.58 -0.45
N GLY A 134 -6.79 3.75 -0.23
CA GLY A 134 -6.40 2.72 -1.18
C GLY A 134 -7.54 1.74 -1.45
N ALA A 135 -8.25 1.32 -0.41
CA ALA A 135 -9.37 0.39 -0.49
C ALA A 135 -10.51 0.97 -1.32
N ALA A 136 -10.88 2.23 -1.07
CA ALA A 136 -11.86 2.96 -1.86
C ALA A 136 -11.45 3.07 -3.34
N GLY A 137 -10.18 3.39 -3.61
CA GLY A 137 -9.65 3.45 -4.98
C GLY A 137 -9.73 2.11 -5.71
N HIS A 138 -9.35 1.02 -5.05
CA HIS A 138 -9.46 -0.34 -5.60
C HIS A 138 -10.91 -0.74 -5.87
N LEU A 139 -11.82 -0.38 -4.96
CA LEU A 139 -13.25 -0.63 -5.14
C LEU A 139 -13.81 0.16 -6.32
N ARG A 140 -13.45 1.45 -6.46
CA ARG A 140 -13.84 2.31 -7.60
C ARG A 140 -13.45 1.67 -8.93
N ILE A 141 -12.19 1.23 -9.06
CA ILE A 141 -11.69 0.61 -10.30
C ILE A 141 -12.43 -0.69 -10.61
N PHE A 142 -12.62 -1.55 -9.60
CA PHE A 142 -13.30 -2.84 -9.78
C PHE A 142 -14.78 -2.67 -10.14
N LEU A 143 -15.50 -1.79 -9.45
CA LEU A 143 -16.90 -1.51 -9.74
C LEU A 143 -17.07 -0.95 -11.15
N GLY A 144 -16.28 0.05 -11.53
CA GLY A 144 -16.34 0.68 -12.85
C GLY A 144 -15.92 -0.26 -13.99
N MET A 145 -14.73 -0.85 -13.92
CA MET A 145 -14.19 -1.64 -15.04
C MET A 145 -14.74 -3.07 -15.12
N VAL A 146 -15.03 -3.71 -13.98
CA VAL A 146 -15.37 -5.15 -13.97
C VAL A 146 -16.86 -5.38 -13.80
N LEU A 147 -17.49 -4.71 -12.84
CA LEU A 147 -18.90 -4.95 -12.52
C LEU A 147 -19.86 -4.03 -13.26
N SER A 148 -19.43 -2.91 -13.83
CA SER A 148 -20.32 -2.02 -14.57
C SER A 148 -20.78 -2.64 -15.89
N ARG A 149 -21.72 -1.97 -16.57
CA ARG A 149 -22.22 -2.42 -17.86
C ARG A 149 -21.19 -2.11 -18.96
N PRO A 150 -20.90 -3.06 -19.87
CA PRO A 150 -19.94 -2.80 -20.93
C PRO A 150 -20.46 -1.72 -21.88
N ARG A 151 -19.55 -0.84 -22.31
CA ARG A 151 -19.80 0.03 -23.46
C ARG A 151 -19.93 -0.81 -24.74
N THR A 152 -20.53 -0.22 -25.77
CA THR A 152 -20.62 -0.80 -27.11
C THR A 152 -19.42 -0.35 -27.96
N GLY A 153 -19.01 -1.17 -28.94
CA GLY A 153 -17.97 -0.79 -29.90
C GLY A 153 -16.53 -0.95 -29.40
N TRP A 154 -16.24 -2.00 -28.64
CA TRP A 154 -14.86 -2.33 -28.28
C TRP A 154 -14.02 -2.65 -29.52
N SER A 155 -12.76 -2.22 -29.51
CA SER A 155 -11.79 -2.70 -30.47
C SER A 155 -11.62 -4.23 -30.33
N GLU A 156 -11.51 -4.97 -31.43
CA GLU A 156 -11.29 -6.42 -31.39
C GLU A 156 -9.84 -6.77 -31.03
N ASN A 157 -9.35 -6.29 -29.89
CA ASN A 157 -8.04 -6.62 -29.39
C ASN A 157 -8.13 -7.87 -28.49
N LYS A 158 -7.59 -8.99 -28.97
CA LYS A 158 -7.50 -10.23 -28.18
C LYS A 158 -6.09 -10.38 -27.60
N PRO A 159 -5.91 -10.31 -26.28
CA PRO A 159 -4.60 -10.56 -25.66
C PRO A 159 -4.16 -12.01 -25.84
N PHE A 160 -2.86 -12.25 -25.78
CA PHE A 160 -2.29 -13.60 -25.88
C PHE A 160 -2.82 -14.52 -24.77
N ARG A 161 -3.04 -15.80 -25.10
CA ARG A 161 -3.51 -16.82 -24.14
C ARG A 161 -2.54 -17.03 -22.96
N SER A 162 -1.24 -16.77 -23.15
CA SER A 162 -0.26 -16.83 -22.06
C SER A 162 -0.61 -15.88 -20.92
N VAL A 163 -1.03 -14.66 -21.25
CA VAL A 163 -1.43 -13.64 -20.25
C VAL A 163 -2.63 -14.11 -19.45
N PHE A 164 -3.60 -14.75 -20.11
CA PHE A 164 -4.77 -15.34 -19.43
C PHE A 164 -4.35 -16.38 -18.39
N TYR A 165 -3.45 -17.31 -18.74
CA TYR A 165 -2.94 -18.31 -17.80
C TYR A 165 -2.13 -17.67 -16.67
N SER A 166 -1.34 -16.64 -16.97
CA SER A 166 -0.60 -15.89 -15.95
C SER A 166 -1.53 -15.18 -14.96
N ILE A 167 -2.67 -14.64 -15.41
CA ILE A 167 -3.68 -14.05 -14.51
C ILE A 167 -4.31 -15.12 -13.63
N PHE A 168 -4.66 -16.27 -14.20
CA PHE A 168 -5.23 -17.37 -13.44
C PHE A 168 -4.25 -17.88 -12.37
N LEU A 169 -2.99 -18.10 -12.76
CA LEU A 169 -1.94 -18.59 -11.86
C LEU A 169 -1.65 -17.58 -10.74
N SER A 170 -1.52 -16.30 -11.06
CA SER A 170 -1.29 -15.25 -10.06
C SER A 170 -2.49 -15.06 -9.14
N GLY A 171 -3.73 -15.21 -9.65
CA GLY A 171 -4.93 -15.21 -8.82
C GLY A 171 -5.00 -16.42 -7.88
N ALA A 172 -4.66 -17.62 -8.37
CA ALA A 172 -4.56 -18.80 -7.54
C ALA A 172 -3.48 -18.64 -6.44
N LEU A 173 -2.36 -18.00 -6.76
CA LEU A 173 -1.28 -17.74 -5.82
C LEU A 173 -1.74 -16.88 -4.62
N ILE A 174 -2.64 -15.91 -4.82
CA ILE A 174 -3.24 -15.13 -3.72
C ILE A 174 -3.90 -16.06 -2.68
N LEU A 175 -4.66 -17.05 -3.15
CA LEU A 175 -5.39 -17.98 -2.29
C LEU A 175 -4.46 -19.02 -1.67
N VAL A 176 -3.56 -19.62 -2.47
CA VAL A 176 -2.61 -20.65 -2.01
C VAL A 176 -1.67 -20.10 -0.94
N VAL A 177 -1.14 -18.89 -1.13
CA VAL A 177 -0.26 -18.27 -0.14
C VAL A 177 -1.05 -17.89 1.12
N SER A 178 -2.29 -17.42 1.00
CA SER A 178 -3.13 -17.16 2.16
C SER A 178 -3.38 -18.43 2.98
N PHE A 179 -3.67 -19.55 2.30
CA PHE A 179 -3.80 -20.87 2.91
C PHE A 179 -2.49 -21.28 3.61
N GLY A 180 -1.35 -21.21 2.91
CA GLY A 180 -0.05 -21.62 3.42
C GLY A 180 0.37 -20.83 4.67
N ILE A 181 0.17 -19.52 4.68
CA ILE A 181 0.49 -18.66 5.83
C ILE A 181 -0.45 -18.96 7.00
N SER A 182 -1.74 -19.21 6.74
CA SER A 182 -2.70 -19.57 7.80
C SER A 182 -2.36 -20.93 8.42
N ALA A 183 -1.95 -21.90 7.59
CA ALA A 183 -1.51 -23.21 8.04
C ALA A 183 -0.22 -23.12 8.87
N TYR A 184 0.73 -22.30 8.40
CA TYR A 184 1.96 -21.99 9.13
C TYR A 184 1.65 -21.36 10.49
N ALA A 185 0.75 -20.37 10.55
CA ALA A 185 0.32 -19.74 11.79
C ALA A 185 -0.31 -20.75 12.75
N LEU A 186 -1.22 -21.62 12.30
CA LEU A 186 -1.78 -22.66 13.17
C LEU A 186 -0.74 -23.63 13.73
N TYR A 187 0.27 -24.00 12.95
CA TYR A 187 1.27 -24.99 13.33
C TYR A 187 2.37 -24.42 14.24
N TYR A 188 2.87 -23.23 13.95
CA TYR A 188 4.02 -22.63 14.65
C TYR A 188 3.63 -21.65 15.77
N SER A 189 2.41 -21.10 15.76
CA SER A 189 1.95 -20.19 16.80
C SER A 189 2.09 -20.74 18.24
N PRO A 190 1.90 -22.05 18.52
CA PRO A 190 2.12 -22.60 19.87
C PRO A 190 3.60 -22.67 20.31
N THR A 191 4.54 -22.44 19.41
CA THR A 191 5.98 -22.67 19.65
C THR A 191 6.82 -21.41 19.78
N THR A 192 6.24 -20.22 19.53
CA THR A 192 7.00 -18.97 19.44
C THR A 192 6.44 -17.91 20.40
N GLU A 193 7.24 -17.49 21.37
CA GLU A 193 6.82 -16.59 22.46
C GLU A 193 6.39 -15.18 21.98
N TRP A 194 6.86 -14.73 20.81
CA TRP A 194 6.51 -13.41 20.26
C TRP A 194 5.22 -13.41 19.43
N LEU A 195 4.63 -14.58 19.15
CA LEU A 195 3.27 -14.69 18.62
C LEU A 195 2.31 -14.89 19.78
N ASP A 196 1.39 -13.94 19.99
CA ASP A 196 0.21 -14.16 20.85
C ASP A 196 -0.58 -15.35 20.30
N GLU A 197 -0.45 -16.51 20.97
CA GLU A 197 -0.93 -17.79 20.45
C GLU A 197 -2.42 -17.75 20.12
N GLN A 198 -3.21 -17.21 21.06
CA GLN A 198 -4.66 -17.20 20.94
C GLN A 198 -5.10 -16.27 19.81
N TRP A 199 -4.45 -15.12 19.65
CA TRP A 199 -4.77 -14.18 18.58
C TRP A 199 -4.48 -14.76 17.19
N TYR A 200 -3.26 -15.25 16.96
CA TYR A 200 -2.87 -15.75 15.64
C TYR A 200 -3.59 -17.04 15.25
N ARG A 201 -3.89 -17.92 16.22
CA ARG A 201 -4.72 -19.09 15.98
C ARG A 201 -6.14 -18.71 15.58
N SER A 202 -6.75 -17.76 16.27
CA SER A 202 -8.09 -17.25 15.94
C SER A 202 -8.09 -16.58 14.57
N LEU A 203 -7.07 -15.77 14.28
CA LEU A 203 -6.89 -15.09 13.00
C LEU A 203 -6.80 -16.09 11.84
N ALA A 204 -6.01 -17.16 12.01
CA ALA A 204 -5.88 -18.20 11.00
C ALA A 204 -7.21 -18.96 10.76
N ILE A 205 -7.97 -19.27 11.82
CA ILE A 205 -9.29 -19.91 11.70
C ILE A 205 -10.25 -19.02 10.92
N VAL A 206 -10.35 -17.73 11.28
CA VAL A 206 -11.21 -16.77 10.56
C VAL A 206 -10.78 -16.66 9.10
N ASN A 207 -9.48 -16.65 8.83
CA ASN A 207 -8.97 -16.62 7.47
C ASN A 207 -9.30 -17.89 6.68
N PHE A 208 -9.23 -19.09 7.29
CA PHE A 208 -9.67 -20.32 6.64
C PHE A 208 -11.16 -20.34 6.30
N VAL A 209 -12.01 -19.89 7.22
CA VAL A 209 -13.46 -19.75 6.98
C VAL A 209 -13.71 -18.78 5.84
N GLY A 210 -13.04 -17.63 5.84
CA GLY A 210 -13.11 -16.65 4.77
C GLY A 210 -12.65 -17.20 3.42
N LEU A 211 -11.55 -17.95 3.39
CA LEU A 211 -11.04 -18.60 2.18
C LEU A 211 -12.08 -19.58 1.62
N GLY A 212 -12.66 -20.42 2.49
CA GLY A 212 -13.74 -21.34 2.13
C GLY A 212 -14.92 -20.60 1.51
N MET A 213 -15.33 -19.47 2.10
CA MET A 213 -16.40 -18.62 1.56
C MET A 213 -16.06 -18.01 0.21
N ILE A 214 -14.85 -17.48 0.01
CA ILE A 214 -14.41 -16.92 -1.27
C ILE A 214 -14.44 -17.99 -2.37
N VAL A 215 -13.90 -19.19 -2.07
CA VAL A 215 -13.88 -20.32 -3.01
C VAL A 215 -15.30 -20.77 -3.32
N PHE A 216 -16.16 -20.91 -2.31
CA PHE A 216 -17.56 -21.32 -2.47
C PHE A 216 -18.36 -20.33 -3.34
N VAL A 217 -18.28 -19.04 -3.03
CA VAL A 217 -18.94 -17.97 -3.81
C VAL A 217 -18.37 -17.93 -5.24
N GLY A 218 -17.05 -18.11 -5.39
CA GLY A 218 -16.40 -18.23 -6.69
C GLY A 218 -17.01 -19.36 -7.52
N ILE A 219 -17.09 -20.57 -6.96
CA ILE A 219 -17.65 -21.77 -7.62
C ILE A 219 -19.13 -21.59 -7.99
N ILE A 220 -19.95 -21.04 -7.08
CA ILE A 220 -21.36 -20.76 -7.38
C ILE A 220 -21.49 -19.73 -8.50
N GLY A 221 -20.67 -18.67 -8.46
CA GLY A 221 -20.64 -17.63 -9.48
C GLY A 221 -20.33 -18.17 -10.88
N PHE A 222 -19.53 -19.24 -11.00
CA PHE A 222 -19.31 -19.93 -12.27
C PHE A 222 -20.53 -20.68 -12.79
N ARG A 223 -21.38 -21.20 -11.89
CA ARG A 223 -22.57 -22.00 -12.25
C ARG A 223 -23.75 -21.13 -12.66
N THR A 224 -23.91 -19.95 -12.09
CA THR A 224 -25.07 -19.09 -12.34
C THR A 224 -24.80 -18.05 -13.43
N LYS A 225 -25.04 -18.39 -14.69
CA LYS A 225 -25.07 -17.41 -15.79
C LYS A 225 -26.47 -16.81 -15.92
N ILE A 226 -26.63 -15.56 -15.48
CA ILE A 226 -27.88 -14.82 -15.69
C ILE A 226 -27.88 -14.26 -17.11
N ALA A 227 -28.71 -14.81 -17.99
CA ALA A 227 -28.78 -14.44 -19.41
C ALA A 227 -29.40 -13.05 -19.66
N LYS A 228 -30.36 -12.62 -18.83
CA LYS A 228 -30.98 -11.29 -18.86
C LYS A 228 -31.19 -10.77 -17.44
N ARG A 229 -30.60 -9.61 -17.11
CA ARG A 229 -30.88 -8.91 -15.84
C ARG A 229 -31.91 -7.82 -16.11
N LYS A 230 -33.01 -7.82 -15.36
CA LYS A 230 -33.88 -6.63 -15.26
C LYS A 230 -33.08 -5.54 -14.56
N LEU A 231 -32.98 -4.37 -15.17
CA LEU A 231 -32.29 -3.22 -14.60
C LEU A 231 -33.28 -2.42 -13.77
N TRP A 232 -32.81 -1.88 -12.65
CA TRP A 232 -33.54 -0.88 -11.91
C TRP A 232 -33.29 0.46 -12.59
N ASP A 233 -34.14 0.75 -13.58
CA ASP A 233 -33.98 1.92 -14.43
C ASP A 233 -34.99 3.03 -14.10
N CYS A 234 -35.64 2.94 -12.93
CA CYS A 234 -36.66 3.89 -12.48
C CYS A 234 -37.76 4.20 -13.55
N GLY A 235 -37.98 3.29 -14.51
CA GLY A 235 -38.94 3.46 -15.61
C GLY A 235 -38.41 4.11 -16.90
N GLY A 236 -37.10 4.36 -17.03
CA GLY A 236 -36.51 5.10 -18.15
C GLY A 236 -36.31 4.33 -19.48
N ASN A 237 -36.55 3.01 -19.49
CA ASN A 237 -36.21 2.09 -20.59
C ASN A 237 -34.73 2.15 -21.09
N TYR A 238 -33.80 2.70 -20.31
CA TYR A 238 -32.39 2.69 -20.60
C TYR A 238 -31.84 1.26 -20.55
N GLY A 239 -31.40 0.81 -21.72
CA GLY A 239 -30.90 -0.53 -21.97
C GLY A 239 -29.46 -0.56 -22.44
N GLY A 240 -28.77 0.59 -22.46
CA GLY A 240 -27.42 0.74 -23.01
C GLY A 240 -26.35 1.07 -21.97
N ALA A 241 -25.24 1.62 -22.46
CA ALA A 241 -24.12 2.14 -21.66
C ALA A 241 -24.54 3.29 -20.72
N ASP A 242 -25.72 3.87 -20.91
CA ASP A 242 -26.27 4.99 -20.13
C ASP A 242 -26.60 4.59 -18.68
N VAL A 243 -26.80 3.29 -18.41
CA VAL A 243 -27.00 2.73 -17.05
C VAL A 243 -25.68 2.26 -16.44
N ALA A 244 -24.55 2.46 -17.13
CA ALA A 244 -23.26 2.11 -16.58
C ALA A 244 -22.92 3.12 -15.47
N VAL A 245 -22.44 2.61 -14.33
CA VAL A 245 -21.86 3.46 -13.29
C VAL A 245 -20.38 3.68 -13.68
N PRO A 246 -19.99 4.89 -14.12
CA PRO A 246 -18.58 5.20 -14.37
C PRO A 246 -17.85 5.33 -13.04
N SER A 247 -16.53 5.36 -13.11
CA SER A 247 -15.71 5.53 -11.92
C SER A 247 -15.91 6.93 -11.30
N ASP A 248 -16.20 7.93 -12.13
CA ASP A 248 -16.48 9.31 -11.71
C ASP A 248 -17.76 9.42 -10.87
N GLY A 249 -18.76 8.59 -11.13
CA GLY A 249 -19.99 8.53 -10.33
C GLY A 249 -19.75 8.17 -8.85
N ILE A 250 -18.58 7.61 -8.52
CA ILE A 250 -18.16 7.33 -7.14
C ILE A 250 -17.31 8.47 -6.56
N SER A 251 -16.48 9.14 -7.38
CA SER A 251 -15.55 10.17 -6.90
C SER A 251 -16.11 11.59 -6.88
N ASP A 252 -17.01 11.94 -7.79
CA ASP A 252 -17.53 13.31 -7.91
C ASP A 252 -18.18 13.82 -6.62
N PRO A 253 -18.97 13.01 -5.88
CA PRO A 253 -19.53 13.46 -4.60
C PRO A 253 -18.46 13.73 -3.52
N LEU A 254 -17.27 13.12 -3.63
CA LEU A 254 -16.17 13.29 -2.67
C LEU A 254 -15.34 14.55 -2.94
N PHE A 255 -15.42 15.10 -4.16
CA PHE A 255 -14.64 16.26 -4.55
C PHE A 255 -15.00 17.53 -3.76
N PRO A 256 -16.29 17.91 -3.60
CA PRO A 256 -16.68 19.07 -2.81
C PRO A 256 -16.33 18.96 -1.32
N SER A 257 -16.37 17.75 -0.76
CA SER A 257 -16.13 17.52 0.67
C SER A 257 -14.64 17.47 1.01
N LEU A 258 -13.84 16.72 0.24
CA LEU A 258 -12.44 16.43 0.54
C LEU A 258 -11.50 16.81 -0.61
N GLY A 259 -11.89 16.53 -1.86
CA GLY A 259 -11.05 16.75 -3.04
C GLY A 259 -10.53 18.18 -3.17
N ARG A 260 -11.37 19.19 -2.91
CA ARG A 260 -10.99 20.62 -2.97
C ARG A 260 -9.76 21.03 -2.16
N TYR A 261 -9.41 20.26 -1.13
CA TYR A 261 -8.24 20.51 -0.29
C TYR A 261 -6.97 19.89 -0.85
N PHE A 262 -7.09 18.77 -1.58
CA PHE A 262 -5.97 17.98 -2.05
C PHE A 262 -5.70 18.17 -3.55
N THR A 263 -6.67 18.63 -4.33
CA THR A 263 -6.55 18.77 -5.79
C THR A 263 -6.78 20.20 -6.26
N ASN A 264 -6.04 20.60 -7.30
CA ASN A 264 -6.23 21.85 -8.03
C ASN A 264 -7.41 21.77 -9.02
N GLU A 265 -7.77 22.90 -9.62
CA GLU A 265 -8.86 22.97 -10.62
C GLU A 265 -8.60 22.07 -11.84
N GLU A 266 -7.33 21.79 -12.13
CA GLU A 266 -6.89 20.87 -13.18
C GLU A 266 -6.92 19.39 -12.77
N GLY A 267 -7.29 19.08 -11.52
CA GLY A 267 -7.29 17.72 -10.97
C GLY A 267 -5.94 17.23 -10.45
N ASN A 268 -4.88 18.05 -10.54
CA ASN A 268 -3.55 17.72 -10.03
C ASN A 268 -3.49 17.79 -8.50
N SER A 269 -2.72 16.89 -7.88
CA SER A 269 -2.48 16.88 -6.43
C SER A 269 -1.66 18.10 -6.00
N ARG A 270 -2.23 18.95 -5.13
CA ARG A 270 -1.58 20.14 -4.56
C ARG A 270 -0.29 19.81 -3.82
N LEU A 271 -0.30 18.68 -3.11
CA LEU A 271 0.82 18.22 -2.32
C LEU A 271 1.95 17.73 -3.22
N ASP A 272 1.64 16.97 -4.26
CA ASP A 272 2.65 16.49 -5.21
C ASP A 272 3.25 17.65 -5.99
N GLU A 273 2.44 18.60 -6.43
CA GLU A 273 2.92 19.80 -7.11
C GLU A 273 3.82 20.64 -6.19
N GLY A 274 3.43 20.83 -4.94
CA GLY A 274 4.24 21.52 -3.94
C GLY A 274 5.57 20.82 -3.64
N ILE A 275 5.57 19.50 -3.49
CA ILE A 275 6.79 18.70 -3.29
C ILE A 275 7.66 18.74 -4.53
N LEU A 276 7.09 18.56 -5.72
CA LEU A 276 7.81 18.56 -6.99
C LEU A 276 8.46 19.92 -7.22
N GLN A 277 7.74 21.02 -7.00
CA GLN A 277 8.30 22.36 -7.06
C GLN A 277 9.38 22.57 -6.00
N GLY A 278 9.21 22.03 -4.79
CA GLY A 278 10.23 22.05 -3.74
C GLY A 278 11.51 21.31 -4.15
N ILE A 279 11.38 20.09 -4.70
CA ILE A 279 12.50 19.29 -5.21
C ILE A 279 13.16 20.00 -6.39
N ILE A 280 12.39 20.51 -7.35
CA ILE A 280 12.92 21.24 -8.50
C ILE A 280 13.67 22.49 -8.03
N LYS A 281 13.13 23.24 -7.08
CA LYS A 281 13.79 24.42 -6.50
C LYS A 281 15.07 24.04 -5.77
N PHE A 282 15.05 22.96 -5.00
CA PHE A 282 16.23 22.39 -4.33
C PHE A 282 17.29 21.99 -5.36
N LEU A 283 16.94 21.15 -6.34
CA LEU A 283 17.83 20.72 -7.42
C LEU A 283 18.37 21.90 -8.23
N ASN A 284 17.55 22.92 -8.51
CA ASN A 284 17.99 24.15 -9.19
C ASN A 284 18.91 25.01 -8.32
N THR A 285 18.82 24.93 -6.99
CA THR A 285 19.77 25.58 -6.07
C THR A 285 21.13 24.88 -6.12
N PHE A 286 21.14 23.55 -6.29
CA PHE A 286 22.36 22.75 -6.48
C PHE A 286 22.84 22.67 -7.93
N LYS A 287 22.03 23.15 -8.88
CA LYS A 287 22.44 23.39 -10.26
C LYS A 287 23.29 24.65 -10.28
N THR A 288 24.47 24.55 -9.66
CA THR A 288 25.55 25.50 -9.86
C THR A 288 25.74 25.63 -11.37
N ARG A 289 25.69 26.88 -11.85
CA ARG A 289 26.20 27.21 -13.17
C ARG A 289 27.59 26.61 -13.22
N VAL A 290 27.83 25.74 -14.20
CA VAL A 290 29.18 25.42 -14.65
C VAL A 290 29.71 26.72 -15.25
N ASN A 291 30.09 27.67 -14.39
CA ASN A 291 30.89 28.79 -14.78
C ASN A 291 32.28 28.21 -15.04
N GLU A 292 32.82 28.52 -16.21
CA GLU A 292 34.23 28.32 -16.54
C GLU A 292 35.07 28.75 -15.34
N ALA A 293 35.93 27.85 -14.88
CA ALA A 293 36.72 28.05 -13.68
C ALA A 293 37.77 29.14 -13.94
N ASP A 294 37.44 30.39 -13.60
CA ASP A 294 38.44 31.45 -13.43
C ASP A 294 39.28 31.15 -12.18
N GLU A 295 40.60 31.33 -12.28
CA GLU A 295 41.60 30.96 -11.26
C GLU A 295 41.32 31.57 -9.86
N GLU A 296 40.60 32.70 -9.79
CA GLU A 296 40.18 33.34 -8.54
C GLU A 296 39.16 32.49 -7.74
N SER A 297 38.40 31.63 -8.43
CA SER A 297 37.36 30.76 -7.86
C SER A 297 37.92 29.57 -7.07
N ILE A 298 39.18 29.18 -7.27
CA ILE A 298 39.79 28.04 -6.56
C ILE A 298 39.96 28.38 -5.07
N SER A 299 40.36 29.60 -4.75
CA SER A 299 40.52 30.06 -3.36
C SER A 299 39.19 30.12 -2.62
N ILE A 300 38.13 30.58 -3.29
CA ILE A 300 36.78 30.68 -2.77
C ILE A 300 36.17 29.28 -2.59
N ASN A 301 36.39 28.37 -3.53
CA ASN A 301 35.94 26.98 -3.43
C ASN A 301 36.67 26.21 -2.32
N LEU A 302 37.97 26.48 -2.09
CA LEU A 302 38.70 25.95 -0.94
C LEU A 302 38.17 26.51 0.39
N ALA A 303 37.79 27.78 0.44
CA ALA A 303 37.17 28.39 1.62
C ALA A 303 35.77 27.81 1.90
N PHE A 304 34.97 27.55 0.87
CA PHE A 304 33.67 26.87 1.05
C PHE A 304 33.84 25.41 1.48
N SER A 305 34.84 24.70 0.95
CA SER A 305 35.18 23.34 1.37
C SER A 305 35.61 23.31 2.85
N SER A 306 36.48 24.23 3.28
CA SER A 306 36.93 24.29 4.68
C SER A 306 35.81 24.67 5.64
N VAL A 307 34.92 25.62 5.28
CA VAL A 307 33.72 25.94 6.08
C VAL A 307 32.78 24.74 6.17
N THR A 308 32.58 24.02 5.07
CA THR A 308 31.71 22.83 5.05
C THR A 308 32.27 21.73 5.98
N VAL A 309 33.58 21.50 5.97
CA VAL A 309 34.25 20.55 6.87
C VAL A 309 34.11 20.98 8.33
N VAL A 310 34.25 22.28 8.64
CA VAL A 310 34.06 22.80 10.00
C VAL A 310 32.62 22.61 10.48
N VAL A 311 31.62 22.89 9.64
CA VAL A 311 30.21 22.66 9.97
C VAL A 311 29.94 21.17 10.18
N LEU A 312 30.50 20.29 9.35
CA LEU A 312 30.38 18.84 9.51
C LEU A 312 31.00 18.37 10.82
N LEU A 313 32.15 18.92 11.21
CA LEU A 313 32.79 18.68 12.51
C LEU A 313 31.90 19.15 13.67
N PHE A 314 31.29 20.33 13.59
CA PHE A 314 30.35 20.81 14.61
C PHE A 314 29.11 19.94 14.72
N VAL A 315 28.58 19.44 13.59
CA VAL A 315 27.44 18.52 13.59
C VAL A 315 27.82 17.16 14.18
N ILE A 316 28.99 16.61 13.85
CA ILE A 316 29.50 15.36 14.42
C ILE A 316 29.74 15.51 15.93
N ILE A 317 30.35 16.62 16.37
CA ILE A 317 30.57 16.92 17.79
C ILE A 317 29.23 17.11 18.50
N GLY A 318 28.26 17.80 17.89
CA GLY A 318 26.91 17.97 18.43
C GLY A 318 26.19 16.63 18.59
N LEU A 319 26.25 15.76 17.58
CA LEU A 319 25.69 14.41 17.62
C LEU A 319 26.37 13.54 18.70
N LYS A 320 27.70 13.61 18.80
CA LYS A 320 28.49 12.92 19.84
C LYS A 320 28.25 13.46 21.25
N LEU A 321 27.93 14.75 21.39
CA LEU A 321 27.52 15.37 22.65
C LEU A 321 26.12 14.92 23.07
N THR A 322 25.19 14.77 22.12
CA THR A 322 23.84 14.24 22.39
C THR A 322 23.83 12.75 22.73
N GLU A 323 24.82 11.97 22.27
CA GLU A 323 25.01 10.56 22.62
C GLU A 323 25.63 10.35 24.02
N GLY A 324 26.00 11.41 24.76
CA GLY A 324 26.39 11.36 26.17
C GLY A 324 27.81 10.83 26.47
N ASP A 325 28.53 10.31 25.48
CA ASP A 325 29.89 9.75 25.65
C ASP A 325 30.95 10.81 25.95
N LEU A 326 30.86 11.98 25.32
CA LEU A 326 31.86 13.05 25.44
C LEU A 326 31.76 13.81 26.77
N TRP A 327 30.55 13.93 27.34
CA TRP A 327 30.34 14.52 28.67
C TRP A 327 30.97 13.69 29.79
N LYS A 328 30.90 12.35 29.70
CA LYS A 328 31.58 11.46 30.66
C LYS A 328 33.10 11.59 30.58
N LEU A 329 33.65 11.76 29.38
CA LEU A 329 35.09 11.94 29.17
C LEU A 329 35.57 13.32 29.67
N PHE A 330 34.79 14.38 29.43
CA PHE A 330 35.09 15.73 29.90
C PHE A 330 34.99 15.85 31.43
N LEU A 331 33.95 15.28 32.05
CA LEU A 331 33.81 15.22 33.51
C LEU A 331 34.93 14.41 34.18
N ASN A 332 35.33 13.27 33.60
CA ASN A 332 36.46 12.50 34.12
C ASN A 332 37.82 13.21 34.01
N THR A 333 37.96 14.16 33.07
CA THR A 333 39.19 14.95 32.91
C THR A 333 39.22 16.17 33.84
N LEU A 334 38.05 16.65 34.30
CA LEU A 334 37.92 17.75 35.26
C LEU A 334 37.99 17.31 36.73
N ILE A 335 37.77 16.02 37.00
CA ILE A 335 37.79 15.43 38.36
C ILE A 335 39.16 14.81 38.70
N ARG A 336 40.14 14.85 37.78
CA ARG A 336 41.50 14.34 37.98
C ARG A 336 42.52 15.46 37.90
#